data_AF-A0A7W0YHK5-F1
#
_entry.id   AF-A0A7W0YHK5-F1
#
_cell.length_a   1.000
_cell.length_b   1.000
_cell.length_c   1.000
_cell.angle_alpha   90.00
_cell.angle_beta   90.00
_cell.angle_gamma   90.00
#
_symmetry.space_group_name_H-M   'P 1'
#
loop_
_entity.id
_entity.type
_entity.pdbx_description
1 polymer ?
#
loop_
_entity_poly.entity_id
_entity_poly.type
_entity_poly.pdbx_seq_one_letter_code
_entity_poly.pdbx_strand_id
1 'polypeptide(L)'
;ERRPVRLSDVLDRGFSLLGERPGEEMVLGTVGRFWLLRGEVRPVSPEGFQQAGEPGTARAAWNFAVRPGPGGRTMLTTETRVLCADAVTRRRFRLYWAAIGPFSSLIRREMLAAIRAAAEKS
;
A
#
# COMPACT_ATOMS: atom_id res chain seq x y z
N GLU A 1 -7.15 -23.32 9.66
CA GLU A 1 -6.81 -22.00 10.24
C GLU A 1 -6.39 -21.02 9.15
N ARG A 2 -6.67 -19.72 9.27
CA ARG A 2 -6.18 -18.71 8.32
C ARG A 2 -4.74 -18.33 8.68
N ARG A 3 -3.77 -18.64 7.80
CA ARG A 3 -2.38 -18.22 7.96
C ARG A 3 -2.31 -16.68 7.99
N PRO A 4 -1.62 -16.06 8.96
CA PRO A 4 -1.46 -14.61 8.99
C PRO A 4 -0.70 -14.14 7.75
N VAL A 5 -1.16 -13.04 7.13
CA VAL A 5 -0.50 -12.41 5.98
C VAL A 5 0.86 -11.87 6.43
N ARG A 6 1.92 -12.23 5.70
CA ARG A 6 3.28 -11.79 5.95
C ARG A 6 3.69 -10.71 4.95
N LEU A 7 4.72 -9.95 5.29
CA LEU A 7 5.33 -8.98 4.37
C LEU A 7 5.78 -9.65 3.06
N SER A 8 6.35 -10.85 3.13
CA SER A 8 6.75 -11.62 1.94
C SER A 8 5.59 -11.85 0.96
N ASP A 9 4.39 -12.13 1.49
CA ASP A 9 3.20 -12.35 0.65
C ASP A 9 2.81 -11.08 -0.12
N VAL A 10 3.09 -9.89 0.43
CA VAL A 10 2.86 -8.60 -0.23
C VAL A 10 3.92 -8.34 -1.31
N LEU A 11 5.18 -8.66 -1.02
CA LEU A 11 6.28 -8.50 -1.97
C LEU A 11 6.11 -9.41 -3.20
N ASP A 12 5.74 -10.67 -2.99
CA ASP A 12 5.46 -11.65 -4.05
C ASP A 12 4.29 -11.23 -4.97
N ARG A 13 3.44 -10.29 -4.50
CA ARG A 13 2.30 -9.74 -5.24
C ARG A 13 2.64 -8.48 -6.05
N GLY A 14 3.93 -8.16 -6.20
CA GLY A 14 4.39 -7.06 -7.06
C GLY A 14 4.59 -5.74 -6.34
N PHE A 15 4.80 -5.78 -5.02
CA PHE A 15 5.29 -4.64 -4.24
C PHE A 15 6.78 -4.78 -3.98
N SER A 16 7.45 -3.64 -3.81
CA SER A 16 8.86 -3.55 -3.45
C SER A 16 9.04 -2.55 -2.31
N LEU A 17 10.09 -2.73 -1.50
CA LEU A 17 10.44 -1.75 -0.47
C LEU A 17 11.03 -0.51 -1.14
N LEU A 18 10.40 0.66 -0.94
CA LEU A 18 10.91 1.95 -1.42
C LEU A 18 11.83 2.63 -0.40
N GLY A 19 11.59 2.37 0.89
CA GLY A 19 12.39 2.93 1.97
C GLY A 19 11.86 2.50 3.33
N GLU A 20 12.76 2.52 4.31
CA GLU A 20 12.46 2.16 5.69
C GLU A 20 13.27 3.04 6.65
N ARG A 21 12.61 3.47 7.71
CA ARG A 21 13.19 3.94 8.97
C ARG A 21 12.89 2.89 10.02
N PRO A 22 13.88 2.08 10.44
CA PRO A 22 13.65 0.97 11.35
C PRO A 22 12.90 1.42 12.61
N GLY A 23 11.84 0.69 12.96
CA GLY A 23 11.01 0.99 14.13
C GLY A 23 10.06 2.21 13.99
N GLU A 24 10.15 2.96 12.90
CA GLU A 24 9.35 4.17 12.69
C GLU A 24 8.41 4.07 11.49
N GLU A 25 8.90 3.70 10.31
CA GLU A 25 8.08 3.68 9.11
C GLU A 25 8.71 2.84 8.01
N MET A 26 7.89 2.11 7.27
CA MET A 26 8.30 1.54 6.00
C MET A 26 7.33 1.94 4.89
N VAL A 27 7.83 2.02 3.66
CA VAL A 27 7.05 2.38 2.48
C VAL A 27 7.24 1.32 1.40
N LEU A 28 6.14 0.73 0.98
CA LEU A 28 6.08 -0.19 -0.15
C LEU A 28 5.63 0.55 -1.41
N GLY A 29 6.16 0.16 -2.55
CA GLY A 29 5.92 0.77 -3.85
C GLY A 29 5.45 -0.25 -4.86
N THR A 30 4.63 0.22 -5.81
CA THR A 30 4.27 -0.55 -6.99
C THR A 30 3.83 0.37 -8.13
N VAL A 31 3.88 -0.14 -9.35
CA VAL A 31 3.32 0.51 -10.54
C VAL A 31 2.29 -0.41 -11.16
N GLY A 32 1.20 0.14 -11.67
CA GLY A 32 0.29 -0.66 -12.48
C GLY A 32 -0.94 0.07 -12.97
N ARG A 33 -1.87 -0.73 -13.48
CA ARG A 33 -3.20 -0.29 -13.93
C ARG A 33 -4.26 -0.83 -12.99
N PHE A 34 -4.41 -0.17 -11.83
CA PHE A 34 -5.22 -0.67 -10.71
C PHE A 34 -6.72 -0.84 -11.03
N TRP A 35 -7.21 -0.17 -12.07
CA TRP A 35 -8.60 -0.25 -12.53
C TRP A 35 -8.88 -1.42 -13.48
N LEU A 36 -7.87 -2.19 -13.87
CA LEU A 36 -8.05 -3.42 -14.66
C LEU A 36 -8.35 -4.59 -13.72
N LEU A 37 -9.20 -5.52 -14.18
CA LEU A 37 -9.63 -6.69 -13.38
C LEU A 37 -8.47 -7.52 -12.81
N ARG A 38 -7.39 -7.68 -13.59
CA ARG A 38 -6.21 -8.44 -13.15
C ARG A 38 -5.24 -7.62 -12.31
N GLY A 39 -5.38 -6.29 -12.31
CA GLY A 39 -4.42 -5.36 -11.72
C GLY A 39 -3.01 -5.65 -12.24
N GLU A 40 -2.59 -4.99 -13.31
CA GLU A 40 -1.25 -5.17 -13.90
C GLU A 40 -0.17 -4.52 -13.01
N VAL A 41 -0.09 -5.02 -11.78
CA VAL A 41 0.78 -4.56 -10.70
C VAL A 41 2.15 -5.18 -10.91
N ARG A 42 3.18 -4.34 -10.88
CA ARG A 42 4.57 -4.74 -11.06
C ARG A 42 5.46 -4.08 -10.00
N PRO A 43 6.47 -4.81 -9.49
CA PRO A 43 7.44 -4.22 -8.57
C PRO A 43 8.24 -3.13 -9.29
N VAL A 44 8.81 -2.22 -8.50
CA VAL A 44 9.54 -1.06 -9.01
C VAL A 44 10.69 -0.71 -8.08
N SER A 45 11.87 -0.44 -8.61
CA SER A 45 12.99 -0.02 -7.75
C SER A 45 12.71 1.35 -7.12
N PRO A 46 13.34 1.71 -6.00
CA PRO A 46 13.25 3.06 -5.44
C PRO A 46 13.55 4.16 -6.46
N GLU A 47 14.58 3.98 -7.28
CA GLU A 47 14.99 4.93 -8.32
C GLU A 47 13.94 5.01 -9.44
N GLY A 48 13.45 3.86 -9.90
CA GLY A 48 12.38 3.79 -10.90
C GLY A 48 11.08 4.41 -10.39
N PHE A 49 10.81 4.32 -9.08
CA PHE A 49 9.65 4.92 -8.45
C PHE A 49 9.71 6.44 -8.44
N GLN A 50 10.89 7.07 -8.54
CA GLN A 50 11.01 8.53 -8.63
C GLN A 50 10.76 9.04 -10.05
N GLN A 51 11.05 8.23 -11.07
CA GLN A 51 10.90 8.61 -12.48
C GLN A 51 9.44 8.83 -12.90
N ALA A 52 9.22 9.61 -13.96
CA ALA A 52 7.89 9.75 -14.54
C ALA A 52 7.31 8.39 -14.93
N GLY A 53 6.04 8.15 -14.60
CA GLY A 53 5.37 6.91 -14.97
C GLY A 53 5.06 6.85 -16.46
N GLU A 54 5.03 5.66 -17.03
CA GLU A 54 4.56 5.44 -18.40
C GLU A 54 3.10 5.91 -18.55
N PRO A 55 2.73 6.56 -19.67
CA PRO A 55 1.34 6.91 -19.95
C PRO A 55 0.40 5.71 -19.79
N GLY A 56 -0.76 5.93 -19.19
CA GLY A 56 -1.71 4.86 -18.90
C GLY A 56 -1.42 4.06 -17.62
N THR A 57 -0.43 4.46 -16.81
CA THR A 57 -0.07 3.77 -15.54
C THR A 57 -0.22 4.68 -14.33
N ALA A 58 -0.28 4.09 -13.14
CA ALA A 58 -0.21 4.79 -11.87
C ALA A 58 0.82 4.12 -10.95
N ARG A 59 1.53 4.96 -10.19
CA ARG A 59 2.40 4.55 -9.09
C ARG A 59 1.63 4.62 -7.79
N ALA A 60 1.78 3.62 -6.92
CA ALA A 60 1.22 3.64 -5.58
C ALA A 60 2.33 3.47 -4.54
N ALA A 61 2.34 4.35 -3.53
CA ALA A 61 3.12 4.21 -2.32
C ALA A 61 2.18 3.85 -1.16
N TRP A 62 2.53 2.83 -0.40
CA TRP A 62 1.77 2.34 0.74
C TRP A 62 2.66 2.26 1.96
N ASN A 63 2.40 3.10 2.97
CA ASN A 63 3.23 3.15 4.17
C ASN A 63 2.60 2.41 5.36
N PHE A 64 3.47 2.02 6.28
CA PHE A 64 3.13 1.59 7.64
C PHE A 64 3.97 2.43 8.58
N ALA A 65 3.34 3.30 9.36
CA ALA A 65 4.02 4.19 10.28
C ALA A 65 3.68 3.82 11.72
N VAL A 66 4.73 3.74 12.53
CA VAL A 66 4.69 3.39 13.94
C VAL A 66 5.06 4.63 14.73
N ARG A 67 4.21 5.03 15.67
CA ARG A 67 4.44 6.19 16.53
C ARG A 67 4.11 5.84 17.99
N PRO A 68 4.76 6.48 18.97
CA PRO A 68 4.34 6.41 20.35
C PRO A 68 2.87 6.85 20.48
N GLY A 69 2.09 6.03 21.17
CA GLY A 69 0.70 6.30 21.51
C GLY A 69 0.53 6.55 23.02
N PRO A 70 -0.66 7.00 23.45
CA PRO A 70 -0.93 7.27 24.85
C PRO A 70 -0.84 5.99 25.70
N GLY A 71 -0.39 6.14 26.95
CA GLY A 71 -0.33 5.04 27.92
C GLY A 71 0.70 3.97 27.59
N GLY A 72 1.83 4.34 26.97
CA GLY A 72 2.90 3.40 26.58
C GLY A 72 2.52 2.47 25.43
N ARG A 73 1.39 2.74 24.74
CA ARG A 73 0.96 1.98 23.57
C ARG A 73 1.67 2.45 22.32
N THR A 74 1.55 1.66 21.27
CA THR A 74 2.03 2.01 19.94
C THR A 74 0.85 2.28 19.01
N MET A 75 0.90 3.39 18.29
CA MET A 75 -0.04 3.72 17.22
C MET A 75 0.53 3.26 15.88
N LEU A 76 -0.16 2.36 15.19
CA LEU A 76 0.14 1.95 13.83
C LEU A 76 -0.84 2.61 12.87
N THR A 77 -0.32 3.35 11.88
CA THR A 77 -1.13 3.98 10.83
C THR A 77 -0.68 3.52 9.44
N THR A 78 -1.58 3.66 8.47
CA THR A 78 -1.29 3.34 7.08
C THR A 78 -1.98 4.32 6.15
N GLU A 79 -1.29 4.67 5.07
CA GLU A 79 -1.74 5.57 4.02
C GLU A 79 -1.35 4.98 2.67
N THR A 80 -2.22 5.15 1.67
CA THR A 80 -1.87 4.85 0.29
C THR A 80 -2.01 6.07 -0.58
N ARG A 81 -0.90 6.43 -1.22
CA ARG A 81 -0.78 7.58 -2.10
C ARG A 81 -0.65 7.07 -3.52
N VAL A 82 -1.50 7.54 -4.42
CA VAL A 82 -1.51 7.11 -5.83
C VAL A 82 -1.24 8.30 -6.73
N LEU A 83 -0.22 8.18 -7.56
CA LEU A 83 0.15 9.17 -8.57
C LEU A 83 -0.06 8.58 -9.96
N CYS A 84 -1.02 9.14 -10.70
CA CYS A 84 -1.32 8.77 -12.08
C CYS A 84 -0.34 9.48 -13.03
N ALA A 85 0.13 8.79 -14.08
CA ALA A 85 1.07 9.33 -15.06
C ALA A 85 0.48 10.48 -15.90
N ASP A 86 -0.82 10.46 -16.14
CA ASP A 86 -1.50 11.43 -17.00
C ASP A 86 -2.96 11.69 -16.56
N ALA A 87 -3.59 12.70 -17.17
CA ALA A 87 -4.95 13.13 -16.83
C ALA A 87 -6.03 12.07 -17.16
N VAL A 88 -5.86 11.31 -18.24
CA VAL A 88 -6.79 10.24 -18.64
C VAL A 88 -6.77 9.13 -17.60
N THR A 89 -5.57 8.72 -17.19
CA THR A 89 -5.33 7.75 -16.13
C THR A 89 -5.90 8.22 -14.80
N ARG A 90 -5.71 9.50 -14.44
CA ARG A 90 -6.33 10.09 -13.23
C ARG A 90 -7.85 10.00 -13.26
N ARG A 91 -8.50 10.26 -14.40
CA ARG A 91 -9.96 10.14 -14.51
C ARG A 91 -10.43 8.70 -14.33
N ARG A 92 -9.76 7.73 -14.97
CA ARG A 92 -10.06 6.29 -14.78
C ARG A 92 -9.88 5.86 -13.33
N PHE A 93 -8.77 6.25 -12.71
CA PHE A 93 -8.50 5.93 -11.32
C PHE A 93 -9.55 6.53 -10.37
N ARG A 94 -10.02 7.76 -10.61
CA ARG A 94 -11.07 8.38 -9.78
C ARG A 94 -12.40 7.63 -9.86
N LEU A 95 -12.81 7.20 -11.07
CA LEU A 95 -14.04 6.41 -11.25
C LEU A 95 -13.93 5.05 -10.54
N TYR A 96 -12.80 4.37 -10.75
CA TYR A 96 -12.49 3.12 -10.05
C TYR A 96 -12.50 3.30 -8.52
N TRP A 97 -11.85 4.34 -8.01
CA TRP A 97 -11.75 4.61 -6.58
C TRP A 97 -13.10 4.97 -5.96
N ALA A 98 -13.99 5.65 -6.69
CA ALA A 98 -15.35 5.92 -6.22
C ALA A 98 -16.16 4.63 -5.96
N ALA A 99 -15.94 3.59 -6.77
CA ALA A 99 -16.62 2.30 -6.61
C ALA A 99 -15.93 1.40 -5.55
N ILE A 100 -14.60 1.35 -5.55
CA ILE A 100 -13.82 0.35 -4.80
C ILE A 100 -13.24 0.91 -3.48
N GLY A 101 -13.13 2.23 -3.33
CA GLY A 101 -12.54 2.91 -2.18
C GLY A 101 -13.12 2.48 -0.82
N PRO A 102 -14.46 2.36 -0.65
CA PRO A 102 -15.05 1.88 0.60
C PRO A 102 -14.59 0.45 0.96
N PHE A 103 -14.60 -0.47 -0.01
CA PHE A 103 -14.15 -1.85 0.19
C PHE A 103 -12.65 -1.93 0.49
N SER A 104 -11.83 -1.13 -0.23
CA SER A 104 -10.39 -1.02 0.04
C SER A 104 -10.14 -0.53 1.48
N SER A 105 -10.92 0.44 1.94
CA SER A 105 -10.81 0.96 3.31
C SER A 105 -11.12 -0.10 4.36
N LEU A 106 -12.14 -0.93 4.15
CA LEU A 106 -12.45 -2.06 5.04
C LEU A 106 -11.31 -3.06 5.11
N ILE A 107 -10.75 -3.46 3.96
CA ILE A 107 -9.61 -4.40 3.91
C ILE A 107 -8.41 -3.86 4.70
N ARG A 108 -8.10 -2.56 4.59
CA ARG A 108 -7.00 -1.96 5.38
C ARG A 108 -7.27 -1.96 6.87
N ARG A 109 -8.51 -1.71 7.30
CA ARG A 109 -8.90 -1.76 8.72
C ARG A 109 -8.74 -3.17 9.28
N GLU A 110 -9.21 -4.19 8.56
CA GLU A 110 -9.05 -5.59 8.96
C GLU A 110 -7.58 -6.01 9.01
N MET A 111 -6.77 -5.56 8.05
CA MET A 111 -5.33 -5.80 8.07
C MET A 111 -4.67 -5.16 9.30
N LEU A 112 -4.98 -3.89 9.63
CA LEU A 112 -4.46 -3.25 10.85
C LEU A 112 -4.89 -3.98 12.12
N ALA A 113 -6.14 -4.45 12.18
CA ALA A 113 -6.63 -5.26 13.31
C ALA A 113 -5.87 -6.58 13.44
N ALA A 114 -5.57 -7.26 12.32
CA ALA A 114 -4.77 -8.47 12.30
C ALA A 114 -3.33 -8.24 12.76
N ILE A 115 -2.69 -7.14 12.31
CA ILE A 115 -1.34 -6.75 12.76
C ILE A 115 -1.34 -6.48 14.27
N ARG A 116 -2.33 -5.73 14.78
CA ARG A 116 -2.49 -5.49 16.22
C ARG A 116 -2.58 -6.80 17.00
N ALA A 117 -3.46 -7.71 16.57
CA ALA A 117 -3.66 -8.99 17.24
C ALA A 117 -2.42 -9.90 17.20
N ALA A 118 -1.58 -9.79 16.18
CA ALA A 118 -0.31 -10.51 16.12
C ALA A 118 0.76 -9.88 17.04
N ALA A 119 0.84 -8.54 17.06
CA ALA A 119 1.80 -7.80 17.88
C ALA A 119 1.52 -7.95 19.38
N GLU A 120 0.25 -7.96 19.81
CA GLU A 120 -0.13 -8.14 21.22
C GLU A 120 0.04 -9.58 21.73
N LYS A 121 0.32 -10.55 20.85
CA LYS A 121 0.58 -11.96 21.20
C LYS A 121 2.07 -12.32 21.26
N SER A 122 2.94 -11.42 20.80
CA SER A 122 4.40 -11.61 20.77
C SER A 122 5.01 -11.03 22.04
#